data_AF-E9EI35-F1
#
_entry.id   AF-E9EI35-F1
#
_cell.length_a   1.000
_cell.length_b   1.000
_cell.length_c   1.000
_cell.angle_alpha   90.00
_cell.angle_beta   90.00
_cell.angle_gamma   90.00
#
_symmetry.space_group_name_H-M   'P 1'
#
loop_
_entity.id
_entity.type
_entity.pdbx_description
1 polymer ?
#
loop_
_entity_poly.entity_id
_entity_poly.type
_entity_poly.pdbx_seq_one_letter_code
_entity_poly.pdbx_strand_id
1 'polypeptide(L)'
;MLFAKQGDRFVYDKLPLVGFEYTREASSAGQTEGVDDDFRFNLYRHPEVQGLPAQNSRTNTTPATRTSFDYRHDVYSLGVVLLELGLKESVETMQQMASVLAGYGSHTTDGFREYLLRHEVPKLLSRMGKGYREAARICVEATGDGSIHEDFYLKVVRVN
;
A
#
# COMPACT_ATOMS: atom_id res chain seq x y z
N MET A 1 -17.83 -5.94 10.07
CA MET A 1 -17.88 -5.21 11.36
C MET A 1 -16.46 -5.05 11.86
N LEU A 2 -15.97 -3.80 12.03
CA LEU A 2 -14.54 -3.48 12.23
C LEU A 2 -14.01 -3.69 13.67
N PHE A 3 -14.88 -4.03 14.64
CA PHE A 3 -14.49 -4.16 16.04
C PHE A 3 -14.81 -5.53 16.58
N ALA A 4 -13.87 -6.11 17.34
CA ALA A 4 -14.06 -7.38 18.00
C ALA A 4 -15.13 -7.25 19.09
N LYS A 5 -16.06 -8.20 19.15
CA LYS A 5 -17.00 -8.33 20.27
C LYS A 5 -16.34 -9.18 21.35
N GLN A 6 -16.23 -8.64 22.57
CA GLN A 6 -15.77 -9.38 23.75
C GLN A 6 -16.91 -9.39 24.78
N GLY A 7 -17.51 -10.57 24.99
CA GLY A 7 -18.75 -10.66 25.76
C GLY A 7 -19.88 -9.91 25.05
N ASP A 8 -20.48 -8.90 25.70
CA ASP A 8 -21.54 -8.06 25.13
C ASP A 8 -21.09 -6.62 24.79
N ARG A 9 -19.77 -6.39 24.74
CA ARG A 9 -19.18 -5.07 24.42
C ARG A 9 -18.29 -5.15 23.19
N PHE A 10 -18.19 -4.02 22.48
CA PHE A 10 -17.22 -3.85 21.40
C PHE A 10 -15.91 -3.30 21.95
N VAL A 11 -14.82 -3.87 21.48
CA VAL A 11 -13.45 -3.49 21.81
C VAL A 11 -12.98 -2.50 20.75
N TYR A 12 -12.82 -1.24 21.14
CA TYR A 12 -12.48 -0.12 20.23
C TYR A 12 -10.99 0.23 20.23
N ASP A 13 -10.24 -0.24 21.22
CA ASP A 13 -8.79 -0.05 21.37
C ASP A 13 -7.98 -1.09 20.58
N LYS A 14 -8.64 -2.07 19.95
CA LYS A 14 -8.01 -3.10 19.14
C LYS A 14 -8.70 -3.18 17.79
N LEU A 15 -7.99 -2.76 16.75
CA LEU A 15 -8.44 -2.89 15.37
C LEU A 15 -7.95 -4.24 14.83
N PRO A 16 -8.81 -5.25 14.64
CA PRO A 16 -8.41 -6.50 14.00
C PRO A 16 -8.09 -6.25 12.52
N LEU A 17 -7.01 -6.83 12.03
CA LEU A 17 -6.81 -6.98 10.59
C LEU A 17 -7.78 -8.07 10.10
N VAL A 18 -8.47 -7.80 9.01
CA VAL A 18 -9.47 -8.69 8.38
C VAL A 18 -9.25 -8.70 6.88
N GLY A 19 -9.92 -9.60 6.16
CA GLY A 19 -9.82 -9.67 4.70
C GLY A 19 -8.62 -10.51 4.23
N PHE A 20 -8.42 -11.68 4.83
CA PHE A 20 -7.29 -12.56 4.54
C PHE A 20 -7.49 -13.45 3.30
N GLU A 21 -8.55 -13.24 2.51
CA GLU A 21 -8.88 -14.03 1.32
C GLU A 21 -7.76 -13.94 0.26
N TYR A 22 -7.02 -12.83 0.24
CA TYR A 22 -5.88 -12.60 -0.67
C TYR A 22 -4.51 -12.84 -0.02
N THR A 23 -4.47 -13.34 1.22
CA THR A 23 -3.21 -13.64 1.92
C THR A 23 -2.51 -14.83 1.29
N ARG A 24 -1.17 -14.78 1.28
CA ARG A 24 -0.33 -15.79 0.64
C ARG A 24 0.66 -16.39 1.62
N GLU A 25 0.96 -17.66 1.43
CA GLU A 25 2.09 -18.28 2.12
C GLU A 25 3.40 -17.71 1.55
N ALA A 26 4.30 -17.28 2.43
CA ALA A 26 5.58 -16.66 2.06
C ALA A 26 6.49 -17.58 1.21
N SER A 27 6.30 -18.90 1.31
CA SER A 27 7.03 -19.93 0.55
C SER A 27 6.37 -20.31 -0.77
N SER A 28 5.13 -19.88 -1.03
CA SER A 28 4.37 -20.30 -2.20
C SER A 28 4.67 -19.39 -3.40
N ALA A 29 5.44 -19.91 -4.35
CA ALA A 29 5.54 -19.31 -5.67
C ALA A 29 4.20 -19.50 -6.41
N GLY A 30 3.28 -18.54 -6.28
CA GLY A 30 2.23 -18.35 -7.28
C GLY A 30 0.82 -18.86 -6.97
N GLN A 31 0.39 -18.96 -5.71
CA GLN A 31 -1.04 -19.14 -5.44
C GLN A 31 -1.72 -17.76 -5.41
N THR A 32 -2.40 -17.41 -6.49
CA THR A 32 -3.37 -16.31 -6.48
C THR A 32 -4.74 -16.89 -6.79
N GLU A 33 -5.66 -16.77 -5.83
CA GLU A 33 -7.06 -16.63 -6.17
C GLU A 33 -7.18 -15.47 -7.17
N GLY A 34 -8.01 -15.62 -8.20
CA GLY A 34 -8.11 -14.67 -9.30
C GLY A 34 -8.45 -13.29 -8.78
N VAL A 35 -7.46 -12.40 -8.72
CA VAL A 35 -7.66 -11.06 -8.18
C VAL A 35 -8.54 -10.29 -9.17
N ASP A 36 -9.72 -9.87 -8.73
CA ASP A 36 -10.57 -8.98 -9.50
C ASP A 36 -9.80 -7.70 -9.86
N ASP A 37 -10.00 -7.22 -11.10
CA ASP A 37 -9.40 -5.99 -11.61
C ASP A 37 -10.16 -4.74 -11.14
N ASP A 38 -10.50 -4.69 -9.85
CA ASP A 38 -11.08 -3.48 -9.29
C ASP A 38 -9.97 -2.43 -9.18
N PHE A 39 -10.14 -1.36 -9.97
CA PHE A 39 -9.27 -0.21 -9.99
C PHE A 39 -8.94 0.32 -8.58
N ARG A 40 -9.92 0.32 -7.67
CA ARG A 40 -9.76 0.86 -6.31
C ARG A 40 -8.78 0.02 -5.50
N PHE A 41 -8.87 -1.30 -5.58
CA PHE A 41 -7.93 -2.19 -4.91
C PHE A 41 -6.55 -2.16 -5.55
N ASN A 42 -6.47 -1.89 -6.86
CA ASN A 42 -5.18 -1.72 -7.53
C ASN A 42 -4.39 -0.52 -6.98
N LEU A 43 -5.03 0.58 -6.55
CA LEU A 43 -4.33 1.76 -6.00
C LEU A 43 -3.51 1.46 -4.73
N TYR A 44 -3.86 0.42 -3.99
CA TYR A 44 -3.11 -0.03 -2.81
C TYR A 44 -1.93 -0.95 -3.16
N ARG A 45 -1.86 -1.50 -4.37
CA ARG A 45 -0.80 -2.44 -4.76
C ARG A 45 0.48 -1.68 -5.12
N HIS A 46 1.62 -2.24 -4.76
CA HIS A 46 2.91 -1.70 -5.19
C HIS A 46 3.02 -1.70 -6.73
N PRO A 47 3.71 -0.71 -7.34
CA PRO A 47 3.80 -0.59 -8.79
C PRO A 47 4.27 -1.85 -9.53
N GLU A 48 5.19 -2.62 -8.94
CA GLU A 48 5.70 -3.90 -9.51
C GLU A 48 4.62 -4.98 -9.64
N VAL A 49 3.54 -4.87 -8.85
CA VAL A 49 2.48 -5.88 -8.75
C VAL A 49 1.07 -5.30 -8.93
N GLN A 50 0.93 -4.15 -9.60
CA GLN A 50 -0.35 -3.57 -10.03
C GLN A 50 -0.91 -4.20 -11.33
N GLY A 51 -2.24 -4.34 -11.43
CA GLY A 51 -2.96 -4.91 -12.59
C GLY A 51 -3.27 -6.42 -12.49
N LEU A 52 -3.91 -6.96 -13.55
CA LEU A 52 -4.32 -8.36 -13.65
C LEU A 52 -3.14 -9.36 -13.65
N PRO A 53 -3.32 -10.58 -13.09
CA PRO A 53 -2.37 -11.68 -13.24
C PRO A 53 -2.09 -11.97 -14.72
N ALA A 54 -0.84 -12.29 -15.07
CA ALA A 54 -0.41 -12.56 -16.45
C ALA A 54 -1.22 -13.68 -17.14
N GLN A 55 -1.80 -14.60 -16.37
CA GLN A 55 -2.66 -15.67 -16.89
C GLN A 55 -4.02 -15.20 -17.40
N ASN A 56 -4.49 -14.01 -17.02
CA ASN A 56 -5.82 -13.50 -17.34
C ASN A 56 -5.81 -12.37 -18.39
N SER A 57 -4.61 -11.95 -18.85
CA SER A 57 -4.50 -10.99 -19.94
C SER A 57 -4.70 -11.73 -21.26
N ARG A 58 -5.89 -11.58 -21.86
CA ARG A 58 -6.30 -12.21 -23.13
C ARG A 58 -5.42 -11.84 -24.34
N THR A 59 -4.36 -11.05 -24.14
CA THR A 59 -3.56 -10.42 -25.19
C THR A 59 -2.06 -10.69 -25.10
N ASN A 60 -1.55 -11.41 -24.09
CA ASN A 60 -0.10 -11.61 -23.94
C ASN A 60 0.34 -13.00 -24.44
N THR A 61 0.82 -13.04 -25.69
CA THR A 61 1.50 -14.18 -26.33
C THR A 61 2.95 -14.39 -25.87
N THR A 62 3.39 -13.69 -24.82
CA THR A 62 4.72 -13.86 -24.21
C THR A 62 4.58 -14.15 -22.72
N PRO A 63 5.33 -15.12 -22.16
CA PRO A 63 5.38 -15.36 -20.73
C PRO A 63 6.12 -14.18 -20.10
N ALA A 64 5.43 -13.08 -19.87
CA ALA A 64 5.92 -12.01 -19.03
C ALA A 64 6.00 -12.56 -17.61
N THR A 65 7.20 -12.93 -17.18
CA THR A 65 7.53 -13.37 -15.83
C THR A 65 7.23 -12.22 -14.88
N ARG A 66 5.98 -12.14 -14.39
CA ARG A 66 5.57 -11.08 -13.47
C ARG A 66 6.28 -11.28 -12.14
N THR A 67 6.71 -10.17 -11.53
CA THR A 67 7.35 -10.16 -10.21
C THR A 67 6.50 -10.90 -9.20
N SER A 68 7.13 -11.84 -8.46
CA SER A 68 6.47 -12.54 -7.37
C SER A 68 6.16 -11.57 -6.24
N PHE A 69 5.04 -11.77 -5.55
CA PHE A 69 4.72 -10.92 -4.41
C PHE A 69 5.69 -11.19 -3.27
N ASP A 70 6.24 -10.13 -2.67
CA ASP A 70 6.99 -10.18 -1.42
C ASP A 70 6.37 -9.23 -0.38
N TYR A 71 6.91 -9.23 0.84
CA TYR A 71 6.43 -8.40 1.94
C TYR A 71 6.55 -6.89 1.68
N ARG A 72 7.46 -6.45 0.79
CA ARG A 72 7.65 -5.02 0.49
C ARG A 72 6.41 -4.46 -0.21
N HIS A 73 5.68 -5.30 -0.94
CA HIS A 73 4.41 -4.91 -1.54
C HIS A 73 3.33 -4.63 -0.49
N ASP A 74 3.28 -5.41 0.59
CA ASP A 74 2.34 -5.18 1.69
C ASP A 74 2.74 -3.92 2.49
N VAL A 75 4.04 -3.68 2.65
CA VAL A 75 4.56 -2.45 3.27
C VAL A 75 4.16 -1.21 2.47
N TYR A 76 4.19 -1.28 1.14
CA TYR A 76 3.67 -0.20 0.30
C TYR A 76 2.18 0.06 0.57
N SER A 77 1.36 -0.99 0.61
CA SER A 77 -0.07 -0.88 0.91
C SER A 77 -0.31 -0.25 2.28
N LEU A 78 0.50 -0.59 3.29
CA LEU A 78 0.48 0.07 4.59
C LEU A 78 0.80 1.56 4.48
N GLY A 79 1.79 1.95 3.67
CA GLY A 79 2.11 3.35 3.40
C GLY A 79 0.93 4.15 2.85
N VAL A 80 0.18 3.57 1.92
CA VAL A 80 -1.05 4.16 1.38
C VAL A 80 -2.11 4.32 2.47
N VAL A 81 -2.34 3.30 3.31
CA VAL A 81 -3.28 3.39 4.44
C VAL A 81 -2.86 4.46 5.44
N LEU A 82 -1.57 4.58 5.74
CA LEU A 82 -1.05 5.63 6.63
C LEU A 82 -1.30 7.04 6.07
N LEU A 83 -1.20 7.22 4.75
CA LEU A 83 -1.56 8.47 4.09
C LEU A 83 -3.05 8.79 4.26
N GLU A 84 -3.93 7.83 3.98
CA GLU A 84 -5.38 8.04 4.12
C GLU A 84 -5.77 8.41 5.56
N LEU A 85 -5.21 7.72 6.55
CA LEU A 85 -5.48 8.01 7.97
C LEU A 85 -4.96 9.38 8.39
N GLY A 86 -3.75 9.73 7.95
CA GLY A 86 -3.09 10.98 8.35
C GLY A 86 -3.64 12.22 7.65
N LEU A 87 -4.09 12.08 6.40
CA LEU A 87 -4.66 13.17 5.61
C LEU A 87 -6.20 13.23 5.73
N LYS A 88 -6.85 12.13 6.12
CA LYS A 88 -8.30 11.96 6.12
C LYS A 88 -8.91 12.15 4.72
N GLU A 89 -8.16 11.76 3.70
CA GLU A 89 -8.52 11.81 2.29
C GLU A 89 -8.34 10.40 1.70
N SER A 90 -9.22 9.99 0.79
CA SER A 90 -9.09 8.66 0.17
C SER A 90 -7.99 8.63 -0.89
N VAL A 91 -7.37 7.47 -1.10
CA VAL A 91 -6.37 7.28 -2.17
C VAL A 91 -6.96 7.55 -3.56
N GLU A 92 -8.26 7.30 -3.75
CA GLU A 92 -8.99 7.65 -4.97
C GLU A 92 -9.00 9.15 -5.21
N THR A 93 -9.21 9.96 -4.16
CA THR A 93 -9.16 11.42 -4.24
C THR A 93 -7.76 11.88 -4.61
N MET A 94 -6.72 11.30 -3.99
CA MET A 94 -5.32 11.60 -4.32
C MET A 94 -5.01 11.27 -5.77
N GLN A 95 -5.47 10.12 -6.28
CA GLN A 95 -5.31 9.72 -7.68
C GLN A 95 -6.02 10.68 -8.65
N GLN A 96 -7.22 11.15 -8.31
CA GLN A 96 -7.92 12.16 -9.11
C GLN A 96 -7.13 13.48 -9.16
N MET A 97 -6.58 13.93 -8.02
CA MET A 97 -5.74 15.12 -7.96
C MET A 97 -4.43 14.97 -8.73
N ALA A 98 -3.83 13.78 -8.72
CA ALA A 98 -2.66 13.47 -9.54
C ALA A 98 -2.99 13.56 -11.04
N SER A 99 -4.13 13.02 -11.45
CA SER A 99 -4.55 12.92 -12.87
C SER A 99 -4.79 14.28 -13.53
N VAL A 100 -5.04 15.34 -12.75
CA VAL A 100 -5.24 16.71 -13.26
C VAL A 100 -3.97 17.58 -13.15
N LEU A 101 -2.88 17.06 -12.57
CA LEU A 101 -1.65 17.81 -12.39
C LEU A 101 -0.87 17.92 -13.71
N ALA A 102 -0.51 19.14 -14.10
CA ALA A 102 0.33 19.38 -15.27
C ALA A 102 1.69 18.69 -15.12
N GLY A 103 2.07 17.85 -16.08
CA GLY A 103 3.30 17.06 -16.04
C GLY A 103 3.14 15.66 -15.44
N TYR A 104 1.94 15.28 -14.98
CA TYR A 104 1.58 13.88 -14.71
C TYR A 104 1.35 13.14 -16.03
N GLY A 105 2.43 13.00 -16.81
CA GLY A 105 2.43 12.63 -18.23
C GLY A 105 2.18 11.15 -18.51
N SER A 106 1.94 10.35 -17.47
CA SER A 106 1.70 8.94 -17.61
C SER A 106 0.88 8.51 -16.41
N HIS A 107 -0.32 7.98 -16.63
CA HIS A 107 -1.11 7.30 -15.60
C HIS A 107 -0.45 5.96 -15.23
N THR A 108 0.87 5.96 -15.08
CA THR A 108 1.66 4.81 -14.66
C THR A 108 1.60 4.68 -13.17
N THR A 109 1.75 3.43 -12.78
CA THR A 109 1.89 2.95 -11.41
C THR A 109 3.02 3.68 -10.66
N ASP A 110 4.18 3.82 -11.30
CA ASP A 110 5.34 4.56 -10.75
C ASP A 110 5.11 6.06 -10.65
N GLY A 111 4.39 6.65 -11.62
CA GLY A 111 4.03 8.06 -11.60
C GLY A 111 3.17 8.39 -10.38
N PHE A 112 2.20 7.51 -10.07
CA PHE A 112 1.36 7.70 -8.89
C PHE A 112 2.14 7.61 -7.59
N ARG A 113 3.00 6.59 -7.45
CA ARG A 113 3.90 6.48 -6.29
C ARG A 113 4.76 7.73 -6.12
N GLU A 114 5.32 8.24 -7.20
CA GLU A 114 6.13 9.46 -7.18
C GLU A 114 5.31 10.70 -6.78
N TYR A 115 4.06 10.79 -7.25
CA TYR A 115 3.12 11.82 -6.82
C TYR A 115 2.86 11.76 -5.31
N LEU A 116 2.56 10.58 -4.77
CA LEU A 116 2.34 10.39 -3.33
C LEU A 116 3.56 10.88 -2.52
N LEU A 117 4.77 10.50 -2.95
CA LEU A 117 6.00 10.89 -2.27
C LEU A 117 6.28 12.40 -2.32
N ARG A 118 6.01 13.05 -3.47
CA ARG A 118 6.30 14.47 -3.67
C ARG A 118 5.24 15.41 -3.12
N HIS A 119 3.97 15.01 -3.16
CA HIS A 119 2.84 15.90 -2.90
C HIS A 119 2.06 15.52 -1.65
N GLU A 120 1.83 14.24 -1.39
CA GLU A 120 0.95 13.80 -0.29
C GLU A 120 1.73 13.57 1.02
N VAL A 121 2.84 12.83 0.97
CA VAL A 121 3.70 12.56 2.14
C VAL A 121 4.14 13.83 2.86
N PRO A 122 4.56 14.93 2.19
CA PRO A 122 4.95 16.16 2.89
C PRO A 122 3.84 16.78 3.73
N LYS A 123 2.57 16.64 3.32
CA LYS A 123 1.41 17.18 4.05
C LYS A 123 1.26 16.54 5.43
N LEU A 124 1.74 15.30 5.63
CA LEU A 124 1.69 14.61 6.93
C LEU A 124 2.50 15.31 8.02
N LEU A 125 3.52 16.11 7.65
CA LEU A 125 4.35 16.78 8.64
C LEU A 125 3.53 17.74 9.52
N SER A 126 2.64 18.52 8.91
CA SER A 126 1.78 19.47 9.64
C SER A 126 0.56 18.80 10.27
N ARG A 127 0.13 17.64 9.76
CA ARG A 127 -1.06 16.92 10.25
C ARG A 127 -0.78 15.96 11.40
N MET A 128 0.33 15.21 11.31
CA MET A 128 0.64 14.07 12.17
C MET A 128 2.03 14.16 12.81
N GLY A 129 2.89 15.07 12.34
CA GLY A 129 4.25 15.27 12.85
C GLY A 129 5.31 14.44 12.12
N LYS A 130 6.58 14.66 12.51
CA LYS A 130 7.76 14.15 11.80
C LYS A 130 7.85 12.63 11.78
N GLY A 131 7.63 11.96 12.92
CA GLY A 131 7.76 10.50 13.03
C GLY A 131 6.77 9.76 12.13
N TYR A 132 5.51 10.19 12.15
CA TYR A 132 4.46 9.59 11.31
C TYR A 132 4.73 9.81 9.81
N ARG A 133 5.09 11.04 9.44
CA ARG A 133 5.44 11.39 8.06
C ARG A 133 6.59 10.55 7.53
N GLU A 134 7.61 10.32 8.36
CA GLU A 134 8.77 9.53 7.97
C GLU A 134 8.46 8.03 7.84
N ALA A 135 7.67 7.49 8.76
CA ALA A 135 7.17 6.12 8.67
C ALA A 135 6.37 5.89 7.37
N ALA A 136 5.45 6.79 7.05
CA ALA A 136 4.67 6.72 5.80
C ALA A 136 5.57 6.81 4.55
N ARG A 137 6.56 7.72 4.55
CA ARG A 137 7.54 7.84 3.44
C ARG A 137 8.28 6.53 3.20
N ILE A 138 8.85 5.94 4.25
CA ILE A 138 9.60 4.67 4.16
C ILE A 138 8.71 3.55 3.62
N CYS A 139 7.44 3.49 4.07
CA CYS A 139 6.50 2.49 3.60
C CYS A 139 6.17 2.65 2.11
N VAL A 140 5.85 3.88 1.66
CA VAL A 140 5.52 4.16 0.24
C VAL A 140 6.75 3.99 -0.67
N GLU A 141 7.95 4.23 -0.16
CA GLU A 141 9.17 3.90 -0.88
C GLU A 141 9.36 2.39 -1.00
N ALA A 142 8.99 1.60 0.01
CA ALA A 142 9.15 0.14 0.03
C ALA A 142 10.58 -0.31 -0.36
N THR A 143 11.57 0.53 -0.07
CA THR A 143 12.99 0.37 -0.44
C THR A 143 13.79 -0.48 0.54
N GLY A 144 13.16 -0.97 1.61
CA GLY A 144 13.86 -1.77 2.61
C GLY A 144 14.26 -3.13 2.06
N ASP A 145 15.52 -3.49 2.25
CA ASP A 145 15.92 -4.88 2.36
C ASP A 145 15.25 -5.52 3.59
N GLY A 146 15.40 -6.82 3.82
CA GLY A 146 14.74 -7.56 4.92
C GLY A 146 14.89 -6.97 6.32
N SER A 147 15.73 -5.93 6.49
CA SER A 147 15.87 -5.15 7.71
C SER A 147 14.72 -4.16 7.96
N ILE A 148 13.76 -3.95 7.05
CA ILE A 148 12.69 -2.95 7.24
C ILE A 148 11.90 -3.15 8.54
N HIS A 149 11.76 -4.40 9.00
CA HIS A 149 11.18 -4.70 10.31
C HIS A 149 12.02 -4.15 11.45
N GLU A 150 13.34 -4.35 11.39
CA GLU A 150 14.29 -3.85 12.39
C GLU A 150 14.41 -2.32 12.32
N ASP A 151 14.51 -1.76 11.12
CA ASP A 151 14.62 -0.32 10.88
C ASP A 151 13.34 0.44 11.28
N PHE A 152 12.16 -0.08 10.95
CA PHE A 152 10.90 0.49 11.42
C PHE A 152 10.79 0.43 12.95
N TYR A 153 11.13 -0.73 13.55
CA TYR A 153 11.08 -0.89 14.99
C TYR A 153 12.08 0.02 15.71
N LEU A 154 13.31 0.14 15.19
CA LEU A 154 14.36 0.96 15.78
C LEU A 154 14.13 2.46 15.58
N LYS A 155 13.70 2.89 14.39
CA LYS A 155 13.61 4.32 14.03
C LYS A 155 12.25 4.94 14.35
N VAL A 156 11.18 4.15 14.40
CA VAL A 156 9.81 4.65 14.60
C VAL A 156 9.26 4.28 15.98
N VAL A 157 9.45 3.04 16.44
CA VAL A 157 8.86 2.56 17.70
C VAL A 157 9.73 2.89 18.91
N ARG A 158 11.05 2.76 18.80
CA ARG A 158 11.99 2.96 19.93
C ARG A 158 12.48 4.39 20.17
N VAL A 159 12.19 5.34 19.28
CA VAL A 159 12.67 6.73 19.40
C VAL A 159 11.71 7.64 20.19
N ASN A 160 10.71 7.07 20.86
CA ASN A 160 9.87 7.80 21.83
C ASN A 160 10.32 7.54 23.26
#